data_AF-A0A839J2Z0-F1
#
_entry.id   AF-A0A839J2Z0-F1
#
_cell.length_a   1.000
_cell.length_b   1.000
_cell.length_c   1.000
_cell.angle_alpha   90.00
_cell.angle_beta   90.00
_cell.angle_gamma   90.00
#
_symmetry.space_group_name_H-M   'P 1'
#
loop_
_entity.id
_entity.type
_entity.pdbx_description
1 polymer ?
#
loop_
_entity_poly.entity_id
_entity_poly.type
_entity_poly.pdbx_seq_one_letter_code
_entity_poly.pdbx_strand_id
1 'polypeptide(L)'
;MSFLDRHRPGDPLVAPNAWDLGSARALASLGFAALGTTSSGLGVAHGVRDGAVGCDAMLANARAMAEATGWPVTVDLEDGYAPDPEGVRDTFGGPARSGWPGRPSRTGTAPASAAWPRRPSVWPRRSRPAATRWC
;
A
#
# COMPACT_ATOMS: atom_id res chain seq x y z
N MET A 1 -16.31 -16.52 -0.33
CA MET A 1 -16.41 -15.28 -1.13
C MET A 1 -15.05 -14.59 -1.11
N SER A 2 -14.47 -14.36 -2.28
CA SER A 2 -13.13 -13.79 -2.48
C SER A 2 -13.09 -12.27 -2.25
N PHE A 3 -11.90 -11.67 -2.21
CA PHE A 3 -11.74 -10.21 -2.22
C PHE A 3 -12.31 -9.59 -3.50
N LEU A 4 -12.06 -10.23 -4.66
CA LEU A 4 -12.59 -9.77 -5.96
C LEU A 4 -14.12 -9.78 -5.97
N ASP A 5 -14.76 -10.80 -5.39
CA ASP A 5 -16.22 -10.91 -5.34
C ASP A 5 -16.89 -9.74 -4.61
N ARG A 6 -16.15 -9.02 -3.74
CA ARG A 6 -16.62 -7.85 -2.98
C ARG A 6 -16.56 -6.54 -3.76
N HIS A 7 -15.92 -6.50 -4.93
CA HIS A 7 -15.81 -5.29 -5.75
C HIS A 7 -17.02 -5.20 -6.69
N ARG A 8 -18.16 -4.77 -6.15
CA ARG A 8 -19.43 -4.74 -6.87
C ARG A 8 -19.91 -3.30 -7.10
N PRO A 9 -20.20 -2.89 -8.35
CA PRO A 9 -20.83 -1.60 -8.61
C PRO A 9 -22.14 -1.46 -7.81
N GLY A 10 -22.29 -0.35 -7.09
CA GLY A 10 -23.46 -0.09 -6.25
C GLY A 10 -23.40 -0.64 -4.82
N ASP A 11 -22.38 -1.44 -4.48
CA ASP A 11 -22.14 -1.99 -3.14
C ASP A 11 -20.66 -1.79 -2.76
N PRO A 12 -20.27 -0.61 -2.27
CA PRO A 12 -18.87 -0.26 -2.07
C PRO A 12 -18.26 -1.05 -0.91
N LEU A 13 -17.12 -1.70 -1.18
CA LEU A 13 -16.30 -2.32 -0.14
C LEU A 13 -15.62 -1.24 0.71
N VAL A 14 -15.90 -1.24 2.02
CA VAL A 14 -15.16 -0.42 2.99
C VAL A 14 -14.07 -1.28 3.64
N ALA A 15 -12.81 -0.89 3.42
CA ALA A 15 -11.63 -1.56 3.97
C ALA A 15 -10.80 -0.54 4.76
N PRO A 16 -10.94 -0.47 6.10
CA PRO A 16 -10.18 0.47 6.92
C PRO A 16 -8.71 0.05 7.05
N ASN A 17 -7.85 1.04 7.31
CA ASN A 17 -6.42 0.81 7.50
C ASN A 17 -6.10 0.36 8.93
N ALA A 18 -5.33 -0.72 9.04
CA ALA A 18 -4.74 -1.25 10.26
C ALA A 18 -3.20 -1.21 10.16
N TRP A 19 -2.53 -1.15 11.31
CA TRP A 19 -1.05 -1.06 11.35
C TRP A 19 -0.41 -2.12 12.25
N ASP A 20 -1.19 -2.83 13.05
CA ASP A 20 -0.76 -3.94 13.91
C ASP A 20 -1.89 -4.97 14.09
N LEU A 21 -1.61 -6.06 14.82
CA LEU A 21 -2.60 -7.11 15.08
C LEU A 21 -3.77 -6.62 15.95
N GLY A 22 -3.53 -5.65 16.83
CA GLY A 22 -4.54 -5.11 17.73
C GLY A 22 -5.61 -4.33 16.97
N SER A 23 -5.18 -3.36 16.18
CA SER A 23 -6.02 -2.57 15.28
C SER A 23 -6.74 -3.45 14.26
N ALA A 24 -6.05 -4.44 13.66
CA ALA A 24 -6.67 -5.38 12.72
C ALA A 24 -7.82 -6.18 13.37
N ARG A 25 -7.61 -6.74 14.56
CA ARG A 25 -8.65 -7.48 15.30
C ARG A 25 -9.80 -6.57 15.74
N ALA A 26 -9.50 -5.36 16.19
CA ALA A 26 -10.51 -4.38 16.56
C ALA A 26 -11.41 -4.05 15.37
N LEU A 27 -10.83 -3.75 14.20
CA LEU A 27 -11.59 -3.45 12.99
C LEU A 27 -12.38 -4.69 12.50
N ALA A 28 -11.78 -5.88 12.52
CA ALA A 28 -12.51 -7.11 12.19
C ALA A 28 -13.71 -7.34 13.12
N SER A 29 -13.58 -7.05 14.42
CA SER A 29 -14.68 -7.18 15.39
C SER A 29 -15.84 -6.20 15.15
N LEU A 30 -15.57 -5.07 14.47
CA LEU A 30 -16.58 -4.10 14.06
C LEU A 30 -17.33 -4.53 12.78
N GLY A 31 -17.01 -5.70 12.21
CA GLY A 31 -17.71 -6.26 11.05
C GLY A 31 -17.09 -5.93 9.70
N PHE A 32 -15.92 -5.29 9.65
CA PHE A 32 -15.21 -5.07 8.39
C PHE A 32 -14.69 -6.41 7.81
N ALA A 33 -14.97 -6.64 6.54
CA ALA A 33 -14.69 -7.91 5.85
C ALA A 33 -13.46 -7.84 4.91
N ALA A 34 -12.67 -6.78 5.03
CA ALA A 34 -11.38 -6.54 4.39
C ALA A 34 -10.65 -5.43 5.17
N LEU A 35 -9.32 -5.42 5.11
CA LEU A 35 -8.49 -4.40 5.76
C LEU A 35 -7.45 -3.87 4.78
N GLY A 36 -6.92 -2.67 5.03
CA GLY A 36 -5.73 -2.14 4.38
C GLY A 36 -4.58 -2.02 5.36
N THR A 37 -3.34 -2.12 4.90
CA THR A 37 -2.18 -1.64 5.67
C THR A 37 -1.98 -0.14 5.45
N THR A 38 -1.20 0.49 6.32
CA THR A 38 -0.72 1.86 6.12
C THR A 38 0.74 1.97 6.53
N SER A 39 1.58 2.53 5.67
CA SER A 39 3.00 2.78 5.95
C SER A 39 3.21 3.75 7.11
N SER A 40 2.40 4.79 7.19
CA SER A 40 2.47 5.78 8.27
C SER A 40 2.18 5.17 9.64
N GLY A 41 1.12 4.36 9.75
CA GLY A 41 0.77 3.68 10.99
C GLY A 41 1.81 2.63 11.39
N LEU A 42 2.33 1.87 10.41
CA LEU A 42 3.41 0.93 10.68
C LEU A 42 4.69 1.65 11.12
N GLY A 43 5.03 2.78 10.49
CA GLY A 43 6.15 3.64 10.90
C GLY A 43 6.02 4.08 12.35
N VAL A 44 4.84 4.58 12.75
CA VAL A 44 4.55 4.95 14.14
C VAL A 44 4.73 3.77 15.10
N ALA A 45 4.23 2.58 14.75
CA ALA A 45 4.38 1.37 15.57
C ALA A 45 5.85 0.95 15.75
N HIS A 46 6.70 1.22 14.76
CA HIS A 46 8.13 0.95 14.80
C HIS A 46 8.98 2.13 15.34
N GLY A 47 8.37 3.26 15.69
CA GLY A 47 9.09 4.45 16.15
C GLY A 47 9.92 5.13 15.06
N VAL A 48 9.55 4.95 13.79
CA VAL A 48 10.25 5.52 12.63
C VAL A 48 9.31 6.41 11.82
N ARG A 49 9.88 7.19 10.89
CA ARG A 49 9.08 8.02 9.99
C ARG A 49 8.32 7.17 8.98
N ASP A 50 7.26 7.75 8.45
CA ASP A 50 6.55 7.21 7.30
C ASP A 50 7.50 6.89 6.14
N GLY A 51 7.25 5.77 5.46
CA GLY A 51 8.09 5.24 4.38
C GLY A 51 9.49 4.73 4.79
N ALA A 52 9.82 4.72 6.09
CA ALA A 52 11.11 4.21 6.56
C ALA A 52 11.13 2.70 6.83
N VAL A 53 9.94 2.08 6.97
CA VAL A 53 9.81 0.63 7.13
C VAL A 53 10.04 -0.06 5.79
N GLY A 54 10.85 -1.11 5.76
CA GLY A 54 11.17 -1.84 4.53
C GLY A 54 10.04 -2.77 4.06
N CYS A 55 10.09 -3.14 2.78
CA CYS A 55 9.11 -3.99 2.10
C CYS A 55 8.82 -5.29 2.87
N ASP A 56 9.86 -6.00 3.31
CA ASP A 56 9.72 -7.27 4.02
C ASP A 56 8.92 -7.13 5.32
N ALA A 57 9.15 -6.06 6.07
CA ALA A 57 8.44 -5.79 7.31
C ALA A 57 6.96 -5.43 7.04
N MET A 58 6.68 -4.64 5.99
CA MET A 58 5.31 -4.35 5.57
C MET A 58 4.56 -5.63 5.15
N LEU A 59 5.19 -6.48 4.32
CA LEU A 59 4.61 -7.74 3.86
C LEU A 59 4.42 -8.73 5.01
N ALA A 60 5.37 -8.81 5.95
CA ALA A 60 5.23 -9.64 7.14
C ALA A 60 4.06 -9.17 8.02
N ASN A 61 3.92 -7.86 8.23
CA ASN A 61 2.79 -7.29 8.98
C ASN A 61 1.45 -7.60 8.31
N ALA A 62 1.35 -7.42 6.99
CA ALA A 62 0.15 -7.72 6.22
C ALA A 62 -0.26 -9.21 6.34
N ARG A 63 0.71 -10.13 6.22
CA ARG A 63 0.46 -11.57 6.41
C ARG A 63 -0.03 -11.88 7.82
N ALA A 64 0.62 -11.35 8.84
CA ALA A 64 0.22 -11.54 10.22
C ALA A 64 -1.21 -11.02 10.50
N MET A 65 -1.59 -9.87 9.93
CA MET A 65 -2.95 -9.34 10.05
C MET A 65 -4.00 -10.21 9.32
N ALA A 66 -3.68 -10.70 8.12
CA ALA A 66 -4.56 -11.60 7.38
C ALA A 66 -4.79 -12.91 8.16
N GLU A 67 -3.73 -13.50 8.71
CA GLU A 67 -3.81 -14.70 9.54
C GLU A 67 -4.60 -14.45 10.83
N ALA A 68 -4.37 -13.32 11.50
CA ALA A 68 -5.01 -12.99 12.76
C ALA A 68 -6.51 -12.71 12.66
N THR A 69 -7.01 -12.35 11.47
CA THR A 69 -8.40 -11.93 11.25
C THR A 69 -9.19 -12.87 10.34
N GLY A 70 -8.51 -13.65 9.48
CA GLY A 70 -9.14 -14.44 8.42
C GLY A 70 -9.68 -13.60 7.26
N TRP A 71 -9.41 -12.28 7.24
CA TRP A 71 -9.89 -11.37 6.21
C TRP A 71 -8.79 -10.98 5.21
N PRO A 72 -9.16 -10.69 3.95
CA PRO A 72 -8.20 -10.19 2.97
C PRO A 72 -7.64 -8.83 3.40
N VAL A 73 -6.33 -8.66 3.20
CA VAL A 73 -5.60 -7.42 3.52
C VAL A 73 -5.00 -6.84 2.24
N THR A 74 -5.32 -5.59 1.91
CA THR A 74 -4.63 -4.84 0.86
C THR A 74 -3.36 -4.24 1.43
N VAL A 75 -2.26 -4.31 0.69
CA VAL A 75 -0.96 -3.84 1.16
C VAL A 75 -0.61 -2.50 0.52
N ASP A 76 -0.31 -1.53 1.37
CA ASP A 76 0.36 -0.30 1.00
C ASP A 76 1.81 -0.59 0.60
N LEU A 77 2.07 -0.56 -0.70
CA LEU A 77 3.37 -0.84 -1.29
C LEU A 77 4.15 0.43 -1.66
N GLU A 78 3.68 1.62 -1.27
CA GLU A 78 4.36 2.89 -1.56
C GLU A 78 4.66 3.08 -3.06
N ASP A 79 5.91 3.40 -3.42
CA ASP A 79 6.43 3.45 -4.79
C ASP A 79 6.83 2.07 -5.34
N GLY A 80 6.39 1.00 -4.68
CA GLY A 80 6.75 -0.39 -4.97
C GLY A 80 8.09 -0.80 -4.37
N TYR A 81 8.64 -0.02 -3.43
CA TYR A 81 9.95 -0.24 -2.78
C TYR A 81 11.13 -0.34 -3.75
N ALA A 82 11.00 0.26 -4.93
CA ALA A 82 12.00 0.22 -5.98
C ALA A 82 11.98 1.51 -6.83
N PRO A 83 13.13 1.93 -7.38
CA PRO A 83 13.20 3.13 -8.21
C PRO A 83 12.74 2.89 -9.67
N ASP A 84 12.58 1.63 -10.09
CA ASP A 84 12.30 1.25 -11.47
C ASP A 84 11.25 0.12 -11.57
N PRO A 85 10.60 -0.05 -12.74
CA PRO A 85 9.51 -1.02 -12.89
C PRO A 85 9.93 -2.50 -12.71
N GLU A 86 11.19 -2.84 -12.95
CA GLU A 86 11.69 -4.20 -12.77
C GLU A 86 11.82 -4.52 -11.27
N GLY A 87 12.37 -3.61 -10.48
CA GLY A 87 12.37 -3.74 -9.02
C GLY A 87 10.95 -3.75 -8.43
N VAL A 88 10.01 -2.98 -8.97
CA VAL A 88 8.60 -3.02 -8.54
C VAL A 88 7.99 -4.40 -8.79
N ARG A 89 8.27 -5.03 -9.95
CA ARG A 89 7.82 -6.39 -10.25
C ARG A 89 8.38 -7.39 -9.22
N ASP A 90 9.63 -7.23 -8.83
CA ASP A 90 10.26 -8.09 -7.83
C ASP A 90 9.61 -7.96 -6.45
N THR A 91 8.98 -6.83 -6.11
CA THR A 91 8.21 -6.70 -4.86
C THR A 91 7.02 -7.66 -4.79
N PHE A 92 6.45 -8.07 -5.94
CA PHE A 92 5.29 -8.98 -5.98
C PHE A 92 5.65 -10.47 -6.01
N GLY A 93 6.90 -10.85 -6.33
CA GLY A 93 7.27 -12.25 -6.54
C GLY A 93 8.75 -12.60 -6.34
N GLY A 94 9.57 -11.64 -5.92
CA GLY A 94 10.98 -11.80 -5.67
C GLY A 94 11.28 -12.24 -4.22
N PRO A 95 12.53 -12.67 -3.96
CA PRO A 95 12.96 -13.01 -2.60
C PRO A 95 12.88 -11.78 -1.68
N ALA A 96 12.55 -12.02 -0.41
CA ALA A 96 12.52 -11.02 0.65
C ALA A 96 13.79 -10.15 0.61
N ARG A 97 13.63 -8.84 0.49
CA ARG A 97 14.73 -7.86 0.41
C ARG A 97 14.97 -7.27 1.79
N SER A 98 15.87 -7.89 2.55
CA SER A 98 16.35 -7.31 3.79
C SER A 98 17.29 -6.14 3.50
N GLY A 99 17.00 -4.97 4.06
CA GLY A 99 17.93 -3.84 4.09
C GLY A 99 17.79 -2.87 2.93
N TRP A 100 16.70 -2.11 2.92
CA TRP A 100 16.78 -0.75 2.35
C TRP A 100 17.21 0.20 3.48
N PRO A 101 18.43 0.75 3.49
CA PRO A 101 18.78 1.81 4.41
C PRO A 101 17.88 3.00 4.08
N GLY A 102 17.10 3.46 5.06
CA GLY A 102 15.98 4.39 4.90
C GLY A 102 16.16 5.42 3.77
N ARG A 103 15.10 5.59 2.97
CA ARG A 103 15.03 6.59 1.90
C ARG A 103 15.48 7.96 2.45
N PRO A 104 16.38 8.69 1.78
CA PRO A 104 16.58 10.09 2.10
C PRO A 104 15.23 10.80 1.94
N SER A 105 14.94 11.76 2.83
CA SER A 105 13.78 12.64 2.71
C SER A 105 13.62 13.14 1.27
N ARG A 106 12.37 13.28 0.82
CA ARG A 106 11.88 13.64 -0.54
C ARG A 106 12.40 14.97 -1.13
N THR A 107 13.56 15.46 -0.70
CA THR A 107 14.21 16.70 -1.15
C THR A 107 15.48 16.45 -1.99
N GLY A 108 15.76 15.21 -2.39
CA GLY A 108 16.77 14.93 -3.41
C GLY A 108 16.15 15.01 -4.81
N THR A 109 16.51 16.04 -5.58
CA THR A 109 16.31 16.05 -7.04
C THR A 109 17.07 14.88 -7.65
N ALA A 110 16.35 13.87 -8.13
CA ALA A 110 16.91 12.86 -9.02
C ALA A 110 17.25 13.51 -10.38
N PRO A 111 18.35 13.11 -11.05
CA PRO A 111 18.66 13.60 -12.38
C PRO A 111 17.62 13.09 -13.38
N ALA A 112 17.25 13.97 -14.31
CA ALA A 112 16.28 13.67 -15.35
C ALA A 112 16.88 12.74 -16.41
N SER A 113 16.52 11.45 -16.40
CA SER A 113 16.44 10.63 -17.62
C SER A 113 15.83 9.25 -17.38
N ALA A 114 14.57 9.09 -17.76
CA ALA A 114 14.03 7.89 -18.44
C ALA A 114 12.62 8.26 -18.93
N ALA A 115 12.53 8.70 -20.18
CA ALA A 115 11.27 9.04 -20.83
C ALA A 115 10.45 7.76 -21.06
N TRP A 116 9.32 7.63 -20.36
CA TRP A 116 8.29 6.66 -20.73
C TRP A 116 7.70 7.06 -22.10
N PRO A 117 7.56 6.12 -23.06
CA PRO A 117 6.89 6.43 -24.33
C PRO A 117 5.41 6.73 -24.07
N ARG A 118 5.02 8.00 -24.28
CA ARG A 118 3.63 8.45 -24.20
C ARG A 118 2.83 7.83 -25.34
N ARG A 119 1.92 6.90 -25.03
CA ARG A 119 0.81 6.57 -25.94
C ARG A 119 -0.26 7.67 -25.82
N PRO A 120 -0.78 8.21 -26.93
CA PRO A 120 -1.90 9.14 -26.87
C PRO A 120 -3.19 8.33 -26.75
N SER A 121 -3.76 8.26 -25.55
CA SER A 121 -5.17 7.92 -25.37
C SER A 121 -5.89 9.14 -24.81
N VAL A 122 -6.69 9.77 -25.66
CA VAL A 122 -7.58 10.87 -25.28
C VAL A 122 -8.56 10.34 -24.23
N TRP A 123 -8.46 10.81 -23.00
CA TRP A 123 -9.52 10.70 -22.00
C TRP A 123 -10.24 12.05 -21.96
N PRO A 124 -11.55 12.11 -22.25
CA PRO A 124 -12.27 13.38 -22.20
C PRO A 124 -12.27 13.92 -20.76
N ARG A 125 -11.74 15.14 -20.59
CA ARG A 125 -11.80 15.91 -19.35
C ARG A 125 -13.26 16.08 -18.93
N ARG A 126 -13.70 15.33 -17.92
CA ARG A 126 -14.79 15.78 -17.04
C ARG A 126 -14.16 16.48 -15.83
N SER A 127 -14.72 17.64 -15.53
CA SER A 127 -14.33 18.58 -14.48
C SER A 127 -14.18 17.88 -13.13
N ARG A 128 -13.03 18.12 -12.48
CA ARG A 128 -12.70 17.65 -11.13
C ARG A 128 -13.47 18.48 -10.09
N PRO A 129 -14.21 17.87 -9.15
CA PRO A 129 -14.23 18.34 -7.78
C PRO A 129 -12.97 17.85 -7.06
N ALA A 130 -12.51 18.62 -6.07
CA ALA A 130 -11.27 18.40 -5.34
C ALA A 130 -11.13 16.94 -4.85
N ALA A 131 -10.10 16.24 -5.33
CA ALA A 131 -9.73 14.93 -4.82
C ALA A 131 -9.05 15.11 -3.46
N THR A 132 -9.75 14.69 -2.41
CA THR A 132 -9.20 14.45 -1.08
C THR A 132 -8.00 13.51 -1.21
N ARG A 133 -6.86 13.93 -0.64
CA ARG A 133 -5.70 13.07 -0.44
C ARG A 133 -6.13 11.94 0.50
N TRP A 134 -6.00 10.71 0.04
CA TRP A 134 -6.30 9.52 0.84
C TRP A 134 -5.19 9.32 1.86
N CYS A 135 -5.57 9.36 3.13
CA CYS A 135 -4.97 8.56 4.20
C CYS A 135 -5.56 7.14 4.15
#